data_AF-A0A356KW77-F1
#
_entry.id   AF-A0A356KW77-F1
#
_cell.length_a   1.000
_cell.length_b   1.000
_cell.length_c   1.000
_cell.angle_alpha   90.00
_cell.angle_beta   90.00
_cell.angle_gamma   90.00
#
_symmetry.space_group_name_H-M   'P 1'
#
loop_
_entity.id
_entity.type
_entity.pdbx_description
1 polymer ?
#
loop_
_entity_poly.entity_id
_entity_poly.type
_entity_poly.pdbx_seq_one_letter_code
_entity_poly.pdbx_strand_id
1 'polypeptide(L)'
;SCHFLLDVDGTLYQTVDLKEYTRHAGDMANERCVGIEIAHAGALEKDREVDWWGSDERGPFLKMGSRLEHVATPGYEVRPARPEVFRGTVNGQEWWQYDYTEEQYQTLVKLLATLNRVLPKIRLEVPRDEQGAVRQERLPWGELTAWTGVLGHMQISPTKKDPGPAFDWDRVMNGAKALSE
;
A
#
# COMPACT_ATOMS: atom_id res chain seq x y z
N SER A 1 10.12 -8.72 -6.86
CA SER A 1 10.81 -7.44 -7.11
C SER A 1 9.76 -6.41 -7.50
N CYS A 2 10.03 -5.14 -7.26
CA CYS A 2 9.14 -4.03 -7.58
C CYS A 2 9.89 -2.96 -8.38
N HIS A 3 9.16 -1.95 -8.88
CA HIS A 3 9.76 -0.77 -9.50
C HIS A 3 10.09 0.27 -8.45
N PHE A 4 9.24 0.39 -7.43
CA PHE A 4 9.45 1.28 -6.30
C PHE A 4 9.37 0.55 -4.97
N LEU A 5 10.27 0.90 -4.06
CA LEU A 5 10.20 0.59 -2.65
C LEU A 5 9.97 1.90 -1.87
N LEU A 6 8.92 1.94 -1.08
CA LEU A 6 8.57 3.06 -0.22
C LEU A 6 8.83 2.68 1.24
N ASP A 7 9.84 3.30 1.83
CA ASP A 7 10.25 3.01 3.20
C ASP A 7 9.35 3.70 4.24
N VAL A 8 9.50 3.33 5.51
CA VAL A 8 8.68 3.79 6.63
C VAL A 8 8.78 5.30 6.89
N ASP A 9 9.89 5.92 6.55
CA ASP A 9 10.10 7.37 6.67
C ASP A 9 9.64 8.15 5.42
N GLY A 10 8.96 7.48 4.49
CA GLY A 10 8.49 8.05 3.23
C GLY A 10 9.57 8.18 2.15
N THR A 11 10.79 7.69 2.38
CA THR A 11 11.82 7.66 1.34
C THR A 11 11.43 6.70 0.22
N LEU A 12 11.47 7.19 -1.02
CA LEU A 12 11.15 6.42 -2.22
C LEU A 12 12.42 6.00 -2.95
N TYR A 13 12.57 4.71 -3.16
CA TYR A 13 13.64 4.13 -3.97
C TYR A 13 13.05 3.58 -5.27
N GLN A 14 13.63 3.96 -6.41
CA GLN A 14 13.33 3.31 -7.69
C GLN A 14 14.36 2.20 -7.94
N THR A 15 13.90 0.96 -7.98
CA THR A 15 14.75 -0.23 -8.10
C THR A 15 14.85 -0.74 -9.54
N VAL A 16 13.88 -0.42 -10.38
CA VAL A 16 13.82 -0.83 -11.79
C VAL A 16 13.20 0.29 -12.65
N ASP A 17 13.68 0.45 -13.88
CA ASP A 17 13.10 1.37 -14.87
C ASP A 17 11.67 0.94 -15.25
N LEU A 18 10.75 1.89 -15.45
CA LEU A 18 9.34 1.62 -15.79
C LEU A 18 9.16 0.95 -17.17
N LYS A 19 10.19 0.96 -18.01
CA LYS A 19 10.21 0.25 -19.29
C LYS A 19 10.31 -1.28 -19.12
N GLU A 20 10.92 -1.74 -18.02
CA GLU A 20 11.09 -3.16 -17.73
C GLU A 20 9.95 -3.66 -16.84
N TYR A 21 9.64 -4.95 -16.88
CA TYR A 21 8.69 -5.54 -15.95
C TYR A 21 9.39 -6.04 -14.68
N THR A 22 8.63 -6.14 -13.58
CA THR A 22 9.10 -6.76 -12.33
C THR A 22 8.16 -7.89 -11.89
N ARG A 23 8.61 -8.75 -10.97
CA ARG A 23 7.83 -9.90 -10.48
C ARG A 23 7.20 -9.58 -9.13
N HIS A 24 6.00 -9.02 -9.12
CA HIS A 24 5.28 -8.61 -7.90
C HIS A 24 3.78 -8.94 -7.89
N ALA A 25 3.12 -9.01 -9.04
CA ALA A 25 1.65 -9.12 -9.17
C ALA A 25 1.18 -10.48 -9.75
N GLY A 26 2.08 -11.47 -9.80
CA GLY A 26 1.82 -12.75 -10.47
C GLY A 26 1.79 -12.64 -12.00
N ASP A 27 1.68 -13.80 -12.66
CA ASP A 27 1.91 -13.93 -14.11
C ASP A 27 0.96 -13.07 -14.96
N MET A 28 -0.25 -12.79 -14.46
CA MET A 28 -1.31 -12.10 -15.20
C MET A 28 -1.17 -10.57 -15.26
N ALA A 29 -0.38 -9.98 -14.36
CA ALA A 29 -0.33 -8.52 -14.19
C ALA A 29 1.08 -7.94 -14.35
N ASN A 30 2.13 -8.71 -14.07
CA ASN A 30 3.52 -8.24 -14.07
C ASN A 30 3.90 -7.45 -15.34
N GLU A 31 3.47 -7.90 -16.52
CA GLU A 31 3.87 -7.30 -17.80
C GLU A 31 3.21 -5.95 -18.13
N ARG A 32 2.21 -5.53 -17.35
CA ARG A 32 1.38 -4.35 -17.65
C ARG A 32 1.11 -3.45 -16.45
N CYS A 33 1.90 -3.56 -15.39
CA CYS A 33 1.71 -2.75 -14.19
C CYS A 33 3.04 -2.29 -13.57
N VAL A 34 2.92 -1.26 -12.74
CA VAL A 34 4.03 -0.72 -11.96
C VAL A 34 3.86 -1.17 -10.51
N GLY A 35 4.73 -2.07 -10.06
CA GLY A 35 4.79 -2.51 -8.66
C GLY A 35 5.41 -1.49 -7.71
N ILE A 36 4.69 -1.21 -6.62
CA ILE A 36 5.13 -0.40 -5.48
C ILE A 36 5.05 -1.29 -4.24
N GLU A 37 6.18 -1.53 -3.59
CA GLU A 37 6.25 -2.21 -2.30
C GLU A 37 6.33 -1.15 -1.20
N ILE A 38 5.47 -1.25 -0.19
CA ILE A 38 5.41 -0.29 0.93
C ILE A 38 5.87 -1.01 2.19
N ALA A 39 6.96 -0.54 2.79
CA ALA A 39 7.54 -1.14 3.98
C ALA A 39 6.52 -1.08 5.14
N HIS A 40 6.04 -2.23 5.58
CA HIS A 40 5.05 -2.33 6.64
C HIS A 40 5.09 -3.71 7.30
N ALA A 41 4.69 -3.79 8.58
CA ALA A 41 4.53 -5.04 9.32
C ALA A 41 3.46 -5.98 8.71
N GLY A 42 2.59 -5.42 7.86
CA GLY A 42 1.49 -6.12 7.21
C GLY A 42 0.29 -6.35 8.13
N ALA A 43 -0.77 -6.90 7.55
CA ALA A 43 -1.97 -7.30 8.29
C ALA A 43 -1.77 -8.67 8.95
N LEU A 44 -2.31 -8.82 10.16
CA LEU A 44 -2.15 -9.99 11.03
C LEU A 44 -3.49 -10.66 11.27
N GLU A 45 -3.48 -11.95 11.58
CA GLU A 45 -4.66 -12.65 12.08
C GLU A 45 -4.96 -12.23 13.52
N LYS A 46 -6.17 -12.53 13.99
CA LYS A 46 -6.62 -12.21 15.35
C LYS A 46 -5.67 -12.83 16.39
N ASP A 47 -5.47 -12.12 17.49
CA ASP A 47 -4.71 -12.60 18.66
C ASP A 47 -3.22 -12.90 18.37
N ARG A 48 -2.71 -12.50 17.20
CA ARG A 48 -1.30 -12.59 16.88
C ARG A 48 -0.56 -11.36 17.41
N GLU A 49 -0.14 -11.41 18.66
CA GLU A 49 0.87 -10.48 19.15
C GLU A 49 2.17 -10.73 18.40
N VAL A 50 2.53 -9.79 17.51
CA VAL A 50 3.90 -9.68 17.03
C VAL A 50 4.58 -8.62 17.88
N ASP A 51 5.76 -8.95 18.43
CA ASP A 51 6.59 -8.04 19.22
C ASP A 51 7.24 -6.92 18.37
N TRP A 52 6.64 -6.60 17.23
CA TRP A 52 7.06 -5.52 16.36
C TRP A 52 6.42 -4.19 16.75
N TRP A 53 5.37 -4.19 17.59
CA TRP A 53 4.69 -2.96 17.99
C TRP A 53 4.83 -2.71 19.50
N GLY A 54 5.19 -1.48 19.85
CA GLY A 54 5.17 -0.93 21.21
C GLY A 54 4.14 0.18 21.30
N SER A 55 3.91 0.69 22.51
CA SER A 55 3.05 1.86 22.74
C SER A 55 3.62 2.70 23.88
N ASP A 56 3.50 4.02 23.75
CA ASP A 56 3.85 5.01 24.76
C ASP A 56 2.76 6.09 24.87
N GLU A 57 3.03 7.20 25.57
CA GLU A 57 2.09 8.31 25.73
C GLU A 57 1.65 8.96 24.41
N ARG A 58 2.41 8.77 23.32
CA ARG A 58 2.10 9.28 21.97
C ARG A 58 1.37 8.25 21.11
N GLY A 59 1.11 7.05 21.65
CA GLY A 59 0.43 5.96 20.95
C GLY A 59 1.40 4.89 20.40
N PRO A 60 0.93 4.04 19.48
CA PRO A 60 1.72 2.91 19.00
C PRO A 60 2.93 3.35 18.17
N PHE A 61 3.98 2.53 18.19
CA PHE A 61 5.18 2.69 17.38
C PHE A 61 5.77 1.33 16.99
N LEU A 62 6.42 1.25 15.84
CA LEU A 62 7.05 0.02 15.36
C LEU A 62 8.44 -0.13 16.01
N LYS A 63 8.62 -1.18 16.80
CA LYS A 63 9.89 -1.65 17.37
C LYS A 63 10.77 -2.21 16.24
N MET A 64 11.59 -1.35 15.66
CA MET A 64 12.49 -1.73 14.57
C MET A 64 13.93 -2.04 15.06
N GLY A 65 14.28 -1.68 16.29
CA GLY A 65 15.62 -1.90 16.84
C GLY A 65 16.72 -1.30 15.94
N SER A 66 17.80 -2.04 15.70
CA SER A 66 18.89 -1.62 14.80
C SER A 66 18.47 -1.50 13.33
N ARG A 67 17.29 -1.99 12.92
CA ARG A 67 16.83 -1.84 11.53
C ARG A 67 16.56 -0.38 11.14
N LEU A 68 16.36 0.51 12.12
CA LEU A 68 16.27 1.96 11.87
C LEU A 68 17.61 2.60 11.54
N GLU A 69 18.74 1.92 11.75
CA GLU A 69 20.05 2.46 11.34
C GLU A 69 20.17 2.61 9.81
N HIS A 70 19.23 2.02 9.07
CA HIS A 70 19.22 2.02 7.60
C HIS A 70 18.07 2.85 6.99
N VAL A 71 17.20 3.46 7.81
CA VAL A 71 16.26 4.45 7.27
C VAL A 71 17.02 5.72 6.89
N ALA A 72 16.60 6.38 5.81
CA ALA A 72 17.33 7.54 5.30
C ALA A 72 17.27 8.73 6.27
N THR A 73 16.20 8.81 7.07
CA THR A 73 16.00 9.83 8.09
C THR A 73 16.54 9.35 9.44
N PRO A 74 17.69 9.87 9.92
CA PRO A 74 18.30 9.39 11.15
C PRO A 74 17.40 9.63 12.36
N GLY A 75 17.25 8.60 13.20
CA GLY A 75 16.43 8.67 14.42
C GLY A 75 14.92 8.74 14.16
N TYR A 76 14.45 8.44 12.95
CA TYR A 76 13.02 8.42 12.65
C TYR A 76 12.29 7.38 13.48
N GLU A 77 11.23 7.82 14.15
CA GLU A 77 10.33 6.94 14.91
C GLU A 77 9.15 6.54 14.04
N VAL A 78 9.06 5.26 13.73
CA VAL A 78 7.98 4.72 12.90
C VAL A 78 6.68 4.69 13.69
N ARG A 79 5.76 5.59 13.36
CA ARG A 79 4.44 5.68 13.98
C ARG A 79 3.35 5.67 12.91
N PRO A 80 2.24 4.97 13.15
CA PRO A 80 1.14 4.93 12.20
C PRO A 80 0.46 6.31 12.15
N ALA A 81 -0.01 6.72 10.97
CA ALA A 81 -0.69 8.00 10.78
C ALA A 81 -1.98 8.08 11.62
N ARG A 82 -2.65 6.94 11.80
CA ARG A 82 -3.79 6.76 12.69
C ARG A 82 -3.45 5.75 13.79
N PRO A 83 -3.62 6.10 15.07
CA PRO A 83 -3.14 5.27 16.19
C PRO A 83 -3.99 4.02 16.45
N GLU A 84 -5.20 3.93 15.90
CA GLU A 84 -6.05 2.75 16.03
C GLU A 84 -5.55 1.53 15.24
N VAL A 85 -5.89 0.34 15.73
CA VAL A 85 -5.74 -0.91 14.97
C VAL A 85 -7.01 -1.11 14.14
N PHE A 86 -6.85 -1.18 12.82
CA PHE A 86 -7.95 -1.41 11.89
C PHE A 86 -8.28 -2.88 11.82
N ARG A 87 -9.57 -3.19 11.85
CA ARG A 87 -10.13 -4.53 11.60
C ARG A 87 -10.93 -4.50 10.31
N GLY A 88 -10.66 -5.41 9.40
CA GLY A 88 -11.42 -5.51 8.16
C GLY A 88 -11.29 -6.86 7.47
N THR A 89 -12.21 -7.12 6.54
CA THR A 89 -12.25 -8.37 5.77
C THR A 89 -11.58 -8.17 4.42
N VAL A 90 -10.61 -9.02 4.10
CA VAL A 90 -9.90 -9.06 2.81
C VAL A 90 -9.92 -10.48 2.29
N ASN A 91 -10.39 -10.68 1.05
CA ASN A 91 -10.59 -12.00 0.44
C ASN A 91 -11.37 -12.99 1.36
N GLY A 92 -12.39 -12.49 2.06
CA GLY A 92 -13.26 -13.30 2.93
C GLY A 92 -12.66 -13.68 4.29
N GLN A 93 -11.43 -13.26 4.58
CA GLN A 93 -10.78 -13.46 5.87
C GLN A 93 -10.64 -12.14 6.62
N GLU A 94 -10.80 -12.18 7.94
CA GLU A 94 -10.65 -11.02 8.80
C GLU A 94 -9.18 -10.78 9.18
N TRP A 95 -8.77 -9.51 9.18
CA TRP A 95 -7.41 -9.08 9.46
C TRP A 95 -7.34 -7.84 10.35
N TRP A 96 -6.24 -7.73 11.09
CA TRP A 96 -5.91 -6.63 11.99
C TRP A 96 -4.65 -5.96 11.49
N GLN A 97 -4.64 -4.63 11.42
CA GLN A 97 -3.51 -3.91 10.85
C GLN A 97 -3.37 -2.53 11.50
N TYR A 98 -2.15 -2.18 11.93
CA TYR A 98 -1.79 -0.81 12.23
C TYR A 98 -1.65 0.00 10.94
N ASP A 99 -1.89 1.30 11.00
CA ASP A 99 -1.81 2.14 9.82
C ASP A 99 -0.37 2.30 9.28
N TYR A 100 -0.29 2.74 8.03
CA TYR A 100 0.94 3.23 7.42
C TYR A 100 1.34 4.60 8.01
N THR A 101 2.59 5.02 7.81
CA THR A 101 3.05 6.32 8.31
C THR A 101 2.51 7.49 7.49
N GLU A 102 2.55 8.68 8.08
CA GLU A 102 2.11 9.91 7.41
C GLU A 102 2.97 10.20 6.17
N GLU A 103 4.29 10.02 6.30
CA GLU A 103 5.27 10.24 5.24
C GLU A 103 5.08 9.25 4.08
N GLN A 104 4.73 8.00 4.38
CA GLN A 104 4.37 7.02 3.35
C GLN A 104 3.16 7.48 2.53
N TYR A 105 2.09 7.93 3.18
CA TYR A 105 0.91 8.44 2.48
C TYR A 105 1.24 9.65 1.60
N GLN A 106 2.00 10.61 2.12
CA GLN A 106 2.39 11.81 1.37
C GLN A 106 3.22 11.47 0.12
N THR A 107 4.18 10.55 0.26
CA THR A 107 5.01 10.11 -0.87
C THR A 107 4.19 9.32 -1.88
N LEU A 108 3.32 8.41 -1.43
CA LEU A 108 2.49 7.61 -2.33
C LEU A 108 1.52 8.46 -3.15
N VAL A 109 0.90 9.48 -2.53
CA VAL A 109 0.07 10.47 -3.21
C VAL A 109 0.82 11.15 -4.36
N LYS A 110 2.03 11.66 -4.09
CA LYS A 110 2.88 12.32 -5.10
C LYS A 110 3.33 11.36 -6.20
N LEU A 111 3.67 10.13 -5.82
CA LEU A 111 4.09 9.09 -6.76
C LEU A 111 2.95 8.73 -7.71
N LEU A 112 1.75 8.47 -7.22
CA LEU A 112 0.60 8.11 -8.07
C LEU A 112 0.20 9.26 -9.00
N ALA A 113 0.19 10.51 -8.51
CA ALA A 113 -0.05 11.68 -9.36
C ALA A 113 1.00 11.78 -10.49
N THR A 114 2.27 11.52 -10.16
CA THR A 114 3.37 11.52 -11.14
C THR A 114 3.24 10.38 -12.14
N LEU A 115 2.91 9.16 -11.69
CA LEU A 115 2.71 8.01 -12.56
C LEU A 115 1.52 8.21 -13.50
N ASN A 116 0.41 8.78 -13.02
CA ASN A 116 -0.70 9.14 -13.88
C ASN A 116 -0.28 10.17 -14.95
N ARG A 117 0.48 11.22 -14.57
CA ARG A 117 0.95 12.22 -15.53
C ARG A 117 1.87 11.64 -16.62
N VAL A 118 2.78 10.74 -16.25
CA VAL A 118 3.77 10.14 -17.18
C VAL A 118 3.16 8.97 -17.97
N LEU A 119 2.29 8.19 -17.33
CA LEU A 119 1.62 7.00 -17.87
C LEU A 119 0.10 7.17 -17.71
N PRO A 120 -0.56 8.02 -18.54
CA PRO A 120 -1.96 8.43 -18.35
C PRO A 120 -3.00 7.31 -18.44
N LYS A 121 -2.61 6.11 -18.86
CA LYS A 121 -3.45 4.91 -18.78
C LYS A 121 -3.51 4.31 -17.37
N ILE A 122 -2.69 4.76 -16.43
CA ILE A 122 -2.83 4.45 -15.00
C ILE A 122 -3.78 5.49 -14.41
N ARG A 123 -5.08 5.19 -14.39
CA ARG A 123 -6.09 6.10 -13.82
C ARG A 123 -5.92 6.19 -12.30
N LEU A 124 -6.26 7.34 -11.74
CA LEU A 124 -6.32 7.53 -10.29
C LEU A 124 -7.64 6.99 -9.73
N GLU A 125 -7.93 5.73 -10.02
CA GLU A 125 -9.15 5.02 -9.66
C GLU A 125 -8.81 3.68 -9.05
N VAL A 126 -9.62 3.24 -8.10
CA VAL A 126 -9.56 1.94 -7.45
C VAL A 126 -10.93 1.27 -7.58
N PRO A 127 -11.02 -0.06 -7.75
CA PRO A 127 -12.31 -0.75 -7.85
C PRO A 127 -13.17 -0.52 -6.61
N ARG A 128 -14.44 -0.16 -6.83
CA ARG A 128 -15.43 0.06 -5.78
C ARG A 128 -16.68 -0.79 -6.01
N ASP A 129 -17.36 -1.13 -4.94
CA ASP A 129 -18.66 -1.80 -4.98
C ASP A 129 -19.79 -0.80 -5.28
N GLU A 130 -21.03 -1.31 -5.32
CA GLU A 130 -22.23 -0.53 -5.59
C GLU A 130 -22.51 0.55 -4.52
N GLN A 131 -21.93 0.40 -3.32
CA GLN A 131 -22.04 1.35 -2.23
C GLN A 131 -20.90 2.38 -2.24
N GLY A 132 -19.96 2.28 -3.18
CA GLY A 132 -18.80 3.16 -3.31
C GLY A 132 -17.64 2.81 -2.38
N ALA A 133 -17.71 1.70 -1.65
CA ALA A 133 -16.60 1.23 -0.83
C ALA A 133 -15.57 0.52 -1.71
N VAL A 134 -14.28 0.62 -1.35
CA VAL A 134 -13.21 -0.07 -2.09
C VAL A 134 -13.35 -1.57 -1.93
N ARG A 135 -13.34 -2.28 -3.06
CA ARG A 135 -13.44 -3.76 -3.08
C ARG A 135 -12.23 -4.38 -2.41
N GLN A 136 -12.45 -5.30 -1.50
CA GLN A 136 -11.41 -5.93 -0.66
C GLN A 136 -11.08 -7.36 -1.11
N GLU A 137 -11.56 -7.75 -2.28
CA GLU A 137 -11.44 -9.09 -2.82
C GLU A 137 -10.89 -9.09 -4.25
N ARG A 138 -10.41 -10.26 -4.67
CA ARG A 138 -9.94 -10.47 -6.03
C ARG A 138 -11.01 -10.13 -7.06
N LEU A 139 -10.64 -9.32 -8.05
CA LEU A 139 -11.51 -9.02 -9.18
C LEU A 139 -11.74 -10.27 -10.05
N PRO A 140 -12.95 -10.46 -10.59
CA PRO A 140 -13.21 -11.41 -11.67
C PRO A 140 -12.22 -11.23 -12.82
N TRP A 141 -11.88 -12.32 -13.49
CA TRP A 141 -10.78 -12.32 -14.47
C TRP A 141 -11.00 -11.34 -15.64
N GLY A 142 -12.22 -11.23 -16.16
CA GLY A 142 -12.54 -10.28 -17.23
C GLY A 142 -12.42 -8.82 -16.78
N GLU A 143 -12.77 -8.52 -15.53
CA GLU A 143 -12.61 -7.17 -14.97
C GLU A 143 -11.14 -6.87 -14.71
N LEU A 144 -10.40 -7.80 -14.10
CA LEU A 144 -8.98 -7.65 -13.83
C LEU A 144 -8.18 -7.36 -15.11
N THR A 145 -8.45 -8.09 -16.20
CA THR A 145 -7.75 -7.91 -17.48
C THR A 145 -8.09 -6.59 -18.15
N ALA A 146 -9.32 -6.10 -18.02
CA ALA A 146 -9.75 -4.81 -18.56
C ALA A 146 -9.37 -3.61 -17.65
N TRP A 147 -9.04 -3.85 -16.39
CA TRP A 147 -8.79 -2.78 -15.42
C TRP A 147 -7.60 -1.90 -15.81
N THR A 148 -7.80 -0.60 -15.61
CA THR A 148 -6.81 0.47 -15.83
C THR A 148 -6.93 1.41 -14.64
N GLY A 149 -5.97 1.35 -13.74
CA GLY A 149 -5.99 2.11 -12.49
C GLY A 149 -5.10 1.52 -11.43
N VAL A 150 -5.37 1.88 -10.18
CA VAL A 150 -4.64 1.41 -9.00
C VAL A 150 -5.32 0.17 -8.44
N LEU A 151 -4.52 -0.83 -8.04
CA LEU A 151 -4.99 -2.06 -7.42
C LEU A 151 -4.14 -2.40 -6.21
N GLY A 152 -4.78 -2.96 -5.19
CA GLY A 152 -4.11 -3.73 -4.15
C GLY A 152 -3.81 -5.13 -4.66
N HIS A 153 -2.80 -5.79 -4.09
CA HIS A 153 -2.45 -7.16 -4.49
C HIS A 153 -3.59 -8.15 -4.19
N MET A 154 -4.36 -7.88 -3.13
CA MET A 154 -5.59 -8.61 -2.78
C MET A 154 -6.63 -8.63 -3.91
N GLN A 155 -6.67 -7.58 -4.75
CA GLN A 155 -7.58 -7.48 -5.89
C GLN A 155 -7.09 -8.27 -7.11
N ILE A 156 -5.84 -8.72 -7.10
CA ILE A 156 -5.21 -9.50 -8.17
C ILE A 156 -5.23 -11.01 -7.84
N SER A 157 -4.95 -11.35 -6.59
CA SER A 157 -4.79 -12.74 -6.12
C SER A 157 -5.62 -12.99 -4.84
N PRO A 158 -6.34 -14.14 -4.73
CA PRO A 158 -7.17 -14.41 -3.57
C PRO A 158 -6.34 -14.81 -2.34
N THR A 159 -5.06 -15.15 -2.52
CA THR A 159 -4.14 -15.53 -1.43
C THR A 159 -3.39 -14.34 -0.83
N LYS A 160 -3.65 -13.14 -1.35
CA LYS A 160 -2.99 -11.90 -0.96
C LYS A 160 -3.94 -11.06 -0.15
N LYS A 161 -3.36 -10.24 0.73
CA LYS A 161 -4.09 -9.38 1.65
C LYS A 161 -3.60 -7.95 1.67
N ASP A 162 -2.47 -7.68 1.04
CA ASP A 162 -1.86 -6.36 0.93
C ASP A 162 -2.60 -5.47 -0.09
N PRO A 163 -2.74 -4.15 0.19
CA PRO A 163 -2.14 -3.41 1.32
C PRO A 163 -2.90 -3.56 2.65
N GLY A 164 -4.03 -4.26 2.67
CA GLY A 164 -4.75 -4.64 3.88
C GLY A 164 -5.75 -3.60 4.39
N PRO A 165 -6.50 -3.93 5.44
CA PRO A 165 -7.66 -3.17 5.86
C PRO A 165 -7.35 -1.79 6.45
N ALA A 166 -6.10 -1.52 6.86
CA ALA A 166 -5.74 -0.19 7.37
C ALA A 166 -5.51 0.82 6.24
N PHE A 167 -5.19 0.38 5.01
CA PHE A 167 -4.77 1.30 3.96
C PHE A 167 -5.88 2.30 3.58
N ASP A 168 -5.58 3.59 3.73
CA ASP A 168 -6.52 4.68 3.43
C ASP A 168 -6.56 4.99 1.93
N TRP A 169 -7.36 4.19 1.21
CA TRP A 169 -7.56 4.34 -0.23
C TRP A 169 -8.09 5.72 -0.62
N ASP A 170 -9.05 6.26 0.13
CA ASP A 170 -9.70 7.52 -0.21
C ASP A 170 -8.72 8.68 -0.06
N ARG A 171 -7.94 8.71 1.03
CA ARG A 171 -6.86 9.68 1.22
C ARG A 171 -5.88 9.66 0.05
N VAL A 172 -5.42 8.47 -0.35
CA VAL A 172 -4.42 8.34 -1.41
C VAL A 172 -4.99 8.73 -2.77
N MET A 173 -6.17 8.23 -3.14
CA MET A 173 -6.79 8.53 -4.44
C MET A 173 -7.16 10.01 -4.55
N ASN A 174 -7.78 10.60 -3.53
CA ASN A 174 -8.21 11.99 -3.55
C ASN A 174 -6.99 12.94 -3.54
N GLY A 175 -5.99 12.63 -2.71
CA GLY A 175 -4.75 13.39 -2.68
C GLY A 175 -4.02 13.37 -4.02
N ALA A 176 -3.94 12.21 -4.69
CA ALA A 176 -3.30 12.10 -5.99
C ALA A 176 -4.05 12.91 -7.06
N LYS A 177 -5.39 12.83 -7.09
CA LYS A 177 -6.22 13.59 -8.03
C LYS A 177 -6.02 15.09 -7.88
N ALA A 178 -6.02 15.59 -6.64
CA ALA A 178 -5.82 17.01 -6.36
C ALA A 178 -4.43 17.55 -6.80
N LEU A 179 -3.43 16.68 -6.99
CA LEU A 179 -2.11 17.06 -7.53
C LEU A 179 -1.99 16.87 -9.05
N SER A 180 -2.97 16.22 -9.68
CA SER A 180 -2.99 15.95 -11.11
C SER A 180 -3.90 16.91 -11.90
N GLU A 181 -4.71 17.70 -11.21
CA GLU A 181 -5.45 18.86 -11.73
C GLU A 181 -4.53 20.08 -11.90
#